data_AF-A0AA39I440-F1
#
_entry.id   AF-A0AA39I440-F1
#
_cell.length_a   1.000
_cell.length_b   1.000
_cell.length_c   1.000
_cell.angle_alpha   90.00
_cell.angle_beta   90.00
_cell.angle_gamma   90.00
#
_symmetry.space_group_name_H-M   'P 1'
#
loop_
_entity.id
_entity.type
_entity.pdbx_description
1 polymer ?
#
loop_
_entity_poly.entity_id
_entity_poly.type
_entity_poly.pdbx_seq_one_letter_code
_entity_poly.pdbx_strand_id
1 'polypeptide(L)'
;MGYNIPLVQIDNEHIFSASDTLSAKRTPKTEEQTIPASSDPPADDGASGSPDSDGRIKRLNNLQDRLSKATNEWKKMDNFRERGFAEARTSVNKEVRGPDGRSIIKCFVCQGKHYTNSCYEYASYGQRIDRCFQLGLCGYCVTKKHRGNCRSELFCRACEGAHSTAMCTRYQELKIEIKKLEGHVEYEERRCTKKNVRR
;
A
#
# COMPACT_ATOMS: atom_id res chain seq x y z
N MET A 1 14.06 -34.25 -45.44
CA MET A 1 14.45 -32.85 -45.73
C MET A 1 14.67 -32.15 -44.40
N GLY A 2 15.91 -32.14 -43.94
CA GLY A 2 16.31 -31.55 -42.66
C GLY A 2 16.80 -30.13 -42.86
N TYR A 3 16.37 -29.21 -41.99
CA TYR A 3 16.89 -27.84 -41.96
C TYR A 3 17.85 -27.70 -40.78
N ASN A 4 19.11 -27.47 -41.14
CA ASN A 4 20.23 -27.14 -40.26
C ASN A 4 20.01 -25.73 -39.67
N ILE A 5 20.10 -25.59 -38.35
CA ILE A 5 20.17 -24.31 -37.66
C ILE A 5 21.62 -24.15 -37.19
N PRO A 6 22.40 -23.14 -37.65
CA PRO A 6 23.73 -22.91 -37.11
C PRO A 6 23.64 -22.17 -35.76
N LEU A 7 24.32 -22.73 -34.75
CA LEU A 7 24.64 -22.04 -33.50
C LEU A 7 25.58 -20.86 -33.83
N VAL A 8 25.16 -19.64 -33.50
CA VAL A 8 26.04 -18.46 -33.51
C VAL A 8 26.66 -18.32 -32.13
N GLN A 9 27.97 -18.54 -32.04
CA GLN A 9 28.81 -18.12 -30.91
C GLN A 9 28.92 -16.59 -30.97
N ILE A 10 28.62 -15.91 -29.86
CA ILE A 10 28.89 -14.49 -29.70
C ILE A 10 29.96 -14.37 -28.61
N ASP A 11 31.18 -14.12 -29.07
CA ASP A 11 32.32 -13.79 -28.23
C ASP A 11 32.15 -12.35 -27.74
N ASN A 12 32.00 -12.17 -26.42
CA ASN A 12 31.90 -10.88 -25.77
C ASN A 12 33.29 -10.46 -25.24
N GLU A 13 34.12 -9.87 -26.09
CA GLU A 13 35.30 -9.10 -25.62
C GLU A 13 35.46 -7.80 -26.40
N HIS A 14 35.14 -6.68 -25.74
CA HIS A 14 35.71 -5.33 -25.91
C HIS A 14 35.07 -4.42 -24.84
N ILE A 15 35.66 -4.27 -23.65
CA ILE A 15 36.68 -3.27 -23.26
C ILE A 15 36.21 -1.80 -23.44
N PHE A 16 35.88 -1.17 -22.31
CA PHE A 16 36.16 0.23 -21.90
C PHE A 16 35.87 0.28 -20.38
N SER A 17 36.84 0.14 -19.47
CA SER A 17 37.81 1.14 -18.97
C SER A 17 37.21 2.48 -18.54
N ALA A 18 36.93 2.61 -17.24
CA ALA A 18 37.28 3.80 -16.45
C ALA A 18 37.27 3.42 -14.97
N SER A 19 38.41 3.69 -14.34
CA SER A 19 38.77 3.27 -12.99
C SER A 19 38.22 4.25 -11.96
N ASP A 20 37.49 3.73 -10.98
CA ASP A 20 37.23 4.40 -9.71
C ASP A 20 38.50 4.37 -8.85
N THR A 21 39.05 5.54 -8.52
CA THR A 21 39.95 5.70 -7.38
C THR A 21 39.15 5.91 -6.10
N LEU A 22 39.32 4.94 -5.21
CA LEU A 22 38.89 4.81 -3.82
C LEU A 22 38.98 6.09 -2.97
N SER A 23 37.92 6.40 -2.23
CA SER A 23 37.99 6.79 -0.82
C SER A 23 36.62 6.86 -0.15
N ALA A 24 36.27 5.80 0.60
CA ALA A 24 35.81 5.88 1.99
C ALA A 24 35.12 4.56 2.37
N LYS A 25 35.81 3.79 3.21
CA LYS A 25 35.29 2.60 3.89
C LYS A 25 34.06 2.98 4.71
N ARG A 26 32.88 2.45 4.36
CA ARG A 26 31.82 2.13 5.32
C ARG A 26 31.20 0.79 4.95
N THR A 27 31.46 -0.19 5.81
CA THR A 27 30.86 -1.52 5.82
C THR A 27 29.32 -1.41 5.90
N PRO A 28 28.55 -2.11 5.06
CA PRO A 28 27.15 -2.36 5.37
C PRO A 28 27.12 -3.42 6.47
N LYS A 29 26.74 -2.99 7.68
CA LYS A 29 26.37 -3.89 8.76
C LYS A 29 25.12 -4.63 8.28
N THR A 30 25.25 -5.92 8.02
CA THR A 30 24.14 -6.87 7.95
C THR A 30 23.40 -6.83 9.27
N GLU A 31 22.35 -6.02 9.35
CA GLU A 31 21.29 -6.18 10.33
C GLU A 31 20.30 -7.18 9.77
N GLU A 32 20.53 -8.42 10.17
CA GLU A 32 19.55 -9.48 10.25
C GLU A 32 18.34 -8.92 11.01
N GLN A 33 17.28 -8.52 10.27
CA GLN A 33 16.01 -8.12 10.87
C GLN A 33 15.28 -9.40 11.31
N THR A 34 15.70 -9.90 12.48
CA THR A 34 14.88 -10.75 13.31
C THR A 34 13.63 -9.95 13.68
N ILE A 35 12.46 -10.42 13.23
CA ILE A 35 11.16 -9.89 13.62
C ILE A 35 10.99 -10.18 15.12
N PRO A 36 10.91 -9.19 16.02
CA PRO A 36 10.48 -9.47 17.38
C PRO A 36 8.97 -9.69 17.36
N ALA A 37 8.56 -10.92 17.61
CA ALA A 37 7.23 -11.21 18.13
C ALA A 37 7.17 -10.68 19.58
N SER A 38 6.97 -9.39 19.76
CA SER A 38 6.70 -8.77 21.07
C SER A 38 5.32 -8.13 21.04
N SER A 39 4.32 -8.96 21.33
CA SER A 39 3.03 -8.51 21.86
C SER A 39 3.19 -8.23 23.35
N ASP A 40 4.02 -7.25 23.69
CA ASP A 40 4.15 -6.78 25.07
C ASP A 40 3.23 -5.57 25.26
N PRO A 41 2.26 -5.64 26.19
CA PRO A 41 1.46 -4.48 26.56
C PRO A 41 2.34 -3.41 27.21
N PRO A 42 2.01 -2.12 27.10
CA PRO A 42 2.77 -1.05 27.73
C PRO A 42 2.82 -1.28 29.24
N ALA A 43 4.03 -1.14 29.79
CA ALA A 43 4.30 -1.19 31.22
C ALA A 43 3.42 -0.18 31.96
N ASP A 44 2.74 -0.67 32.99
CA ASP A 44 1.86 0.04 33.90
C ASP A 44 2.73 0.87 34.86
N ASP A 45 3.07 2.10 34.46
CA ASP A 45 3.60 3.10 35.39
C ASP A 45 2.50 3.44 36.39
N GLY A 46 2.70 2.98 37.63
CA GLY A 46 1.77 3.09 38.74
C GLY A 46 1.30 4.52 38.99
N ALA A 47 0.12 4.85 38.47
CA ALA A 47 -0.71 5.92 38.97
C ALA A 47 -1.85 5.29 39.77
N SER A 48 -1.66 5.23 41.10
CA SER A 48 -2.64 4.82 42.11
C SER A 48 -3.74 5.87 42.28
N GLY A 49 -4.44 6.20 41.20
CA GLY A 49 -5.70 6.92 41.20
C GLY A 49 -6.71 6.04 40.48
N SER A 50 -7.63 5.41 41.21
CA SER A 50 -8.72 4.64 40.60
C SER A 50 -9.48 5.59 39.67
N PRO A 51 -9.41 5.42 38.34
CA PRO A 51 -10.15 6.31 37.45
C PRO A 51 -11.62 6.08 37.73
N ASP A 52 -12.30 7.13 38.16
CA ASP A 52 -13.75 7.15 38.37
C ASP A 52 -14.43 6.53 37.16
N SER A 53 -15.56 5.85 37.37
CA SER A 53 -16.36 5.19 36.32
C SER A 53 -16.56 6.09 35.10
N ASP A 54 -16.72 7.39 35.33
CA ASP A 54 -16.91 8.42 34.31
C ASP A 54 -15.70 8.60 33.39
N GLY A 55 -14.48 8.51 33.92
CA GLY A 55 -13.26 8.62 33.12
C GLY A 55 -13.08 7.45 32.15
N ARG A 56 -13.53 6.26 32.55
CA ARG A 56 -13.49 5.04 31.71
C ARG A 56 -14.55 5.07 30.63
N ILE A 57 -15.79 5.43 30.98
CA ILE A 57 -16.88 5.56 30.02
C ILE A 57 -16.53 6.61 28.94
N LYS A 58 -15.96 7.75 29.35
CA LYS A 58 -15.48 8.78 28.41
C LYS A 58 -14.41 8.24 27.45
N ARG A 59 -13.46 7.45 27.95
CA ARG A 59 -12.41 6.83 27.11
C ARG A 59 -12.99 5.82 26.11
N LEU A 60 -13.89 4.94 26.55
CA LEU A 60 -14.55 3.97 25.67
C LEU A 60 -15.36 4.67 24.58
N ASN A 61 -16.15 5.68 24.94
CA ASN A 61 -16.92 6.46 23.96
C ASN A 61 -16.00 7.16 22.94
N ASN A 62 -14.84 7.69 23.37
CA ASN A 62 -13.87 8.28 22.45
C ASN A 62 -13.29 7.24 21.47
N LEU A 63 -12.95 6.04 21.95
CA LEU A 63 -12.46 4.96 21.09
C LEU A 63 -13.52 4.51 20.08
N GLN A 64 -14.78 4.37 20.51
CA GLN A 64 -15.89 4.02 19.64
C GLN A 64 -16.18 5.11 18.59
N ASP A 65 -16.12 6.40 18.95
CA ASP A 65 -16.24 7.51 17.99
C ASP A 65 -15.13 7.48 16.94
N ARG A 66 -13.87 7.29 17.36
CA ARG A 66 -12.73 7.16 16.45
C ARG A 66 -12.87 5.95 15.53
N LEU A 67 -13.28 4.80 16.07
CA LEU A 67 -13.52 3.58 15.30
C LEU A 67 -14.62 3.79 14.26
N SER A 68 -15.72 4.44 14.65
CA SER A 68 -16.82 4.80 13.76
C SER A 68 -16.35 5.71 12.62
N LYS A 69 -15.59 6.76 12.93
CA LYS A 69 -15.01 7.68 11.93
C LYS A 69 -14.09 6.96 10.94
N ALA A 70 -13.12 6.17 11.45
CA ALA A 70 -12.19 5.43 10.60
C ALA A 70 -12.92 4.40 9.71
N THR A 71 -13.93 3.71 10.25
CA THR A 71 -14.74 2.75 9.50
C THR A 71 -15.55 3.43 8.40
N ASN A 72 -16.13 4.60 8.68
CA ASN A 72 -16.87 5.38 7.69
C ASN A 72 -15.96 5.89 6.57
N GLU A 73 -14.76 6.35 6.90
CA GLU A 73 -13.76 6.76 5.90
C GLU A 73 -13.33 5.56 5.04
N TRP A 74 -13.04 4.42 5.66
CA TRP A 74 -12.68 3.19 4.94
C TRP A 74 -13.80 2.74 3.99
N LYS A 75 -15.06 2.74 4.44
CA LYS A 75 -16.23 2.42 3.59
C LYS A 75 -16.35 3.37 2.40
N LYS A 76 -16.11 4.67 2.59
CA LYS A 76 -16.10 5.64 1.47
C LYS A 76 -15.02 5.29 0.44
N MET A 77 -13.80 4.99 0.90
CA MET A 77 -12.70 4.59 0.01
C MET A 77 -12.97 3.25 -0.69
N ASP A 78 -13.56 2.29 0.02
CA ASP A 78 -13.89 0.97 -0.51
C ASP A 78 -14.96 1.08 -1.61
N ASN A 79 -16.02 1.84 -1.38
CA ASN A 79 -17.04 2.15 -2.38
C ASN A 79 -16.45 2.82 -3.64
N PHE A 80 -15.46 3.71 -3.47
CA PHE A 80 -14.76 4.32 -4.59
C PHE A 80 -13.97 3.28 -5.40
N ARG A 81 -13.28 2.36 -4.72
CA ARG A 81 -12.53 1.26 -5.38
C ARG A 81 -13.48 0.30 -6.09
N GLU A 82 -14.54 -0.15 -5.44
CA GLU A 82 -15.54 -1.06 -6.00
C GLU A 82 -16.24 -0.48 -7.23
N ARG A 83 -16.52 0.83 -7.23
CA ARG A 83 -17.05 1.51 -8.42
C ARG A 83 -16.07 1.46 -9.58
N GLY A 84 -14.80 1.82 -9.34
CA GLY A 84 -13.77 1.75 -10.37
C GLY A 84 -13.51 0.32 -10.87
N PHE A 85 -13.72 -0.67 -10.01
CA PHE A 85 -13.65 -2.09 -10.32
C PHE A 85 -14.86 -2.56 -11.17
N ALA A 86 -16.08 -2.16 -10.80
CA ALA A 86 -17.29 -2.44 -11.58
C ALA A 86 -17.23 -1.79 -12.99
N GLU A 87 -16.76 -0.55 -13.08
CA GLU A 87 -16.49 0.13 -14.35
C GLU A 87 -15.44 -0.62 -15.17
N ALA A 88 -14.38 -1.10 -14.55
CA ALA A 88 -13.36 -1.91 -15.22
C ALA A 88 -13.95 -3.22 -15.78
N ARG A 89 -14.76 -3.94 -15.00
CA ARG A 89 -15.40 -5.21 -15.43
C ARG A 89 -16.35 -5.01 -16.61
N THR A 90 -17.18 -3.98 -16.57
CA THR A 90 -18.12 -3.65 -17.65
C THR A 90 -17.41 -3.17 -18.92
N SER A 91 -16.23 -2.55 -18.77
CA SER A 91 -15.38 -2.11 -19.88
C SER A 91 -14.69 -3.25 -20.63
N VAL A 92 -14.54 -4.44 -20.03
CA VAL A 92 -13.92 -5.60 -20.69
C VAL A 92 -14.77 -6.13 -21.86
N ASN A 93 -16.09 -5.86 -21.84
CA ASN A 93 -17.02 -6.20 -22.92
C ASN A 93 -17.15 -5.11 -24.00
N LYS A 94 -16.52 -3.94 -23.83
CA LYS A 94 -16.34 -3.00 -24.93
C LYS A 94 -15.06 -3.37 -25.67
N GLU A 95 -15.22 -4.12 -26.75
CA GLU A 95 -14.16 -4.34 -27.72
C GLU A 95 -13.51 -2.99 -28.05
N VAL A 96 -12.19 -2.89 -27.86
CA VAL A 96 -11.46 -1.82 -28.54
C VAL A 96 -10.93 -2.39 -29.83
N ARG A 97 -11.69 -2.16 -30.90
CA ARG A 97 -11.06 -1.88 -32.20
C ARG A 97 -11.01 -0.37 -32.32
N GLY A 98 -9.81 0.16 -32.57
CA GLY A 98 -9.68 1.50 -33.13
C GLY A 98 -9.57 1.37 -34.65
N PRO A 99 -10.53 1.92 -35.40
CA PRO A 99 -10.30 2.49 -36.72
C PRO A 99 -10.05 4.02 -36.64
N ASP A 100 -10.33 4.65 -35.48
CA ASP A 100 -10.54 6.10 -35.36
C ASP A 100 -9.55 6.83 -34.42
N GLY A 101 -8.49 6.15 -33.95
CA GLY A 101 -7.39 6.81 -33.22
C GLY A 101 -7.61 7.20 -31.74
N ARG A 102 -8.58 6.63 -31.01
CA ARG A 102 -8.77 6.89 -29.56
C ARG A 102 -8.10 5.84 -28.66
N SER A 103 -7.53 6.30 -27.53
CA SER A 103 -6.64 5.51 -26.66
C SER A 103 -7.35 4.42 -25.86
N ILE A 104 -6.81 3.20 -25.92
CA ILE A 104 -7.22 2.07 -25.09
C ILE A 104 -6.79 2.35 -23.65
N ILE A 105 -7.73 2.31 -22.70
CA ILE A 105 -7.41 2.32 -21.26
C ILE A 105 -6.66 1.01 -20.96
N LYS A 106 -5.36 1.13 -20.62
CA LYS A 106 -4.50 0.02 -20.21
C LYS A 106 -3.97 0.27 -18.81
N CYS A 107 -3.99 -0.77 -17.99
CA CYS A 107 -3.38 -0.74 -16.67
C CYS A 107 -1.85 -0.65 -16.84
N PHE A 108 -1.21 0.33 -16.23
CA PHE A 108 0.25 0.49 -16.35
C PHE A 108 1.04 -0.62 -15.63
N VAL A 109 0.40 -1.33 -14.71
CA VAL A 109 1.04 -2.31 -13.81
C VAL A 109 0.93 -3.74 -14.37
N CYS A 110 -0.27 -4.15 -14.80
CA CYS A 110 -0.49 -5.48 -15.37
C CYS A 110 -0.79 -5.50 -16.88
N GLN A 111 -0.87 -4.34 -17.53
CA GLN A 111 -1.16 -4.20 -18.97
C GLN A 111 -2.55 -4.71 -19.41
N GLY A 112 -3.42 -5.08 -18.45
CA GLY A 112 -4.80 -5.45 -18.70
C GLY A 112 -5.71 -4.28 -19.08
N LYS A 113 -6.92 -4.61 -19.54
CA LYS A 113 -7.95 -3.64 -19.95
C LYS A 113 -8.73 -3.08 -18.75
N HIS A 114 -8.07 -2.27 -17.93
CA HIS A 114 -8.68 -1.56 -16.79
C HIS A 114 -7.80 -0.39 -16.34
N TYR A 115 -8.34 0.50 -15.51
CA TYR A 115 -7.55 1.58 -14.90
C TYR A 115 -6.61 1.03 -13.82
N THR A 116 -5.42 1.60 -13.70
CA THR A 116 -4.38 1.13 -12.75
C THR A 116 -4.82 1.16 -11.28
N ASN A 117 -5.66 2.12 -10.88
CA ASN A 117 -6.21 2.16 -9.52
C ASN A 117 -7.14 0.97 -9.23
N SER A 118 -7.80 0.45 -10.26
CA SER A 118 -8.71 -0.70 -10.25
C SER A 118 -8.02 -2.01 -10.70
N CYS A 119 -6.72 -2.15 -10.46
CA CYS A 119 -6.01 -3.39 -10.75
C CYS A 119 -6.25 -4.46 -9.68
N TYR A 120 -6.84 -5.59 -10.09
CA TYR A 120 -7.09 -6.75 -9.22
C TYR A 120 -5.86 -7.64 -9.04
N GLU A 121 -4.98 -7.72 -10.05
CA GLU A 121 -3.79 -8.57 -10.03
C GLU A 121 -2.76 -8.06 -9.02
N TYR A 122 -2.59 -6.74 -8.94
CA TYR A 122 -1.74 -6.07 -7.96
C TYR A 122 -2.64 -5.24 -7.04
N ALA A 123 -3.28 -5.90 -6.08
CA ALA A 123 -4.29 -5.26 -5.23
C ALA A 123 -3.68 -4.41 -4.09
N SER A 124 -2.46 -4.72 -3.66
CA SER A 124 -1.77 -4.02 -2.58
C SER A 124 -0.76 -2.98 -3.08
N TYR A 125 -0.50 -1.96 -2.27
CA TYR A 125 0.51 -0.93 -2.54
C TYR A 125 1.91 -1.54 -2.77
N GLY A 126 2.36 -2.43 -1.87
CA GLY A 126 3.66 -3.09 -2.00
C GLY A 126 3.82 -3.81 -3.34
N GLN A 127 2.84 -4.65 -3.71
CA GLN A 127 2.83 -5.34 -5.01
C GLN A 127 2.87 -4.36 -6.20
N ARG A 128 2.14 -3.24 -6.12
CA ARG A 128 2.12 -2.21 -7.18
C ARG A 128 3.46 -1.51 -7.31
N ILE A 129 4.10 -1.21 -6.19
CA ILE A 129 5.43 -0.59 -6.16
C ILE A 129 6.48 -1.53 -6.73
N ASP A 130 6.52 -2.77 -6.27
CA ASP A 130 7.48 -3.78 -6.75
C ASP A 130 7.34 -3.95 -8.27
N ARG A 131 6.09 -4.01 -8.74
CA ARG A 131 5.82 -4.10 -10.16
C ARG A 131 6.20 -2.82 -10.93
N CYS A 132 6.02 -1.65 -10.35
CA CYS A 132 6.50 -0.40 -10.95
C CYS A 132 8.02 -0.39 -11.09
N PHE A 133 8.76 -0.83 -10.07
CA PHE A 133 10.22 -0.96 -10.15
C PHE A 133 10.65 -1.92 -11.26
N GLN A 134 10.02 -3.09 -11.36
CA GLN A 134 10.27 -4.06 -12.43
C GLN A 134 10.03 -3.47 -13.83
N LEU A 135 9.00 -2.63 -13.98
CA LEU A 135 8.64 -2.01 -15.26
C LEU A 135 9.37 -0.69 -15.53
N GLY A 136 10.24 -0.25 -14.61
CA GLY A 136 10.95 1.03 -14.70
C GLY A 136 10.03 2.25 -14.61
N LEU A 137 8.88 2.12 -13.94
CA LEU A 137 7.91 3.18 -13.68
C LEU A 137 8.22 3.87 -12.35
N CYS A 138 7.90 5.16 -12.25
CA CYS A 138 7.95 5.86 -10.97
C CYS A 138 6.89 5.34 -10.00
N GLY A 139 7.29 4.99 -8.78
CA GLY A 139 6.39 4.51 -7.72
C GLY A 139 5.39 5.54 -7.17
N TYR A 140 5.48 6.81 -7.58
CA TYR A 140 4.55 7.87 -7.16
C TYR A 140 3.51 8.21 -8.23
N CYS A 141 3.95 8.49 -9.46
CA CYS A 141 3.09 8.94 -10.56
C CYS A 141 2.79 7.85 -11.60
N VAL A 142 3.47 6.70 -11.53
CA VAL A 142 3.31 5.57 -12.46
C VAL A 142 3.65 5.94 -13.91
N THR A 143 4.61 6.85 -14.11
CA THR A 143 5.09 7.24 -15.44
C THR A 143 6.49 6.69 -15.71
N LYS A 144 6.83 6.50 -16.99
CA LYS A 144 8.19 6.13 -17.44
C LYS A 144 9.12 7.34 -17.61
N LYS A 145 8.62 8.57 -17.44
CA LYS A 145 9.38 9.80 -17.75
C LYS A 145 10.54 10.06 -16.79
N HIS A 146 10.47 9.50 -15.59
CA HIS A 146 11.51 9.66 -14.57
C HIS A 146 11.54 8.45 -13.64
N ARG A 147 12.66 8.31 -12.93
CA ARG A 147 12.84 7.37 -11.83
C ARG A 147 13.27 8.15 -10.59
N GLY A 148 12.63 7.89 -9.45
CA GLY A 148 12.95 8.60 -8.20
C GLY A 148 12.25 9.96 -8.09
N ASN A 149 13.02 11.06 -8.11
CA ASN A 149 12.56 12.42 -7.76
C ASN A 149 11.34 12.86 -8.59
N CYS A 150 10.16 12.64 -8.02
CA CYS A 150 8.87 12.81 -8.69
C CYS A 150 8.35 14.22 -8.41
N ARG A 151 8.31 15.07 -9.44
CA ARG A 151 7.73 16.42 -9.37
C ARG A 151 6.29 16.46 -9.89
N SER A 152 5.59 15.34 -9.77
CA SER A 152 4.23 15.23 -10.31
C SER A 152 3.25 15.97 -9.40
N GLU A 153 2.47 16.88 -9.97
CA GLU A 153 1.34 17.56 -9.30
C GLU A 153 0.07 16.70 -9.33
N LEU A 154 0.23 15.37 -9.28
CA LEU A 154 -0.93 14.47 -9.25
C LEU A 154 -1.50 14.45 -7.84
N PHE A 155 -2.80 14.73 -7.73
CA PHE A 155 -3.54 14.62 -6.48
C PHE A 155 -4.40 13.36 -6.46
N CYS A 156 -4.31 12.62 -5.37
CA CYS A 156 -5.09 11.42 -5.14
C CYS A 156 -6.56 11.79 -4.95
N ARG A 157 -7.45 11.23 -5.77
CA ARG A 157 -8.89 11.53 -5.64
C ARG A 157 -9.53 10.95 -4.37
N ALA A 158 -8.84 10.03 -3.69
CA ALA A 158 -9.36 9.34 -2.52
C ALA A 158 -8.92 9.98 -1.19
N CYS A 159 -7.69 10.51 -1.12
CA CYS A 159 -7.16 11.13 0.11
C CYS A 159 -6.52 12.51 -0.11
N GLU A 160 -6.62 13.06 -1.32
CA GLU A 160 -6.17 14.40 -1.71
C GLU A 160 -4.64 14.65 -1.59
N GLY A 161 -3.87 13.63 -1.22
CA GLY A 161 -2.41 13.71 -1.14
C GLY A 161 -1.70 13.73 -2.52
N ALA A 162 -0.43 14.16 -2.52
CA ALA A 162 0.41 14.29 -3.71
C ALA A 162 0.95 12.92 -4.22
N HIS A 163 0.06 12.10 -4.78
CA HIS A 163 0.38 10.83 -5.43
C HIS A 163 -0.73 10.41 -6.40
N SER A 164 -0.42 9.48 -7.30
CA SER A 164 -1.46 8.84 -8.11
C SER A 164 -2.42 8.04 -7.23
N THR A 165 -3.73 8.09 -7.49
CA THR A 165 -4.73 7.27 -6.77
C THR A 165 -4.38 5.77 -6.76
N ALA A 166 -3.65 5.28 -7.75
CA ALA A 166 -3.20 3.89 -7.78
C ALA A 166 -2.14 3.55 -6.71
N MET A 167 -1.43 4.56 -6.21
CA MET A 167 -0.35 4.47 -5.22
C MET A 167 -0.77 5.03 -3.85
N CYS A 168 -2.08 5.07 -3.58
CA CYS A 168 -2.63 5.54 -2.31
C CYS A 168 -2.48 4.47 -1.21
N THR A 169 -1.78 4.81 -0.13
CA THR A 169 -1.61 3.96 1.06
C THR A 169 -2.73 4.11 2.08
N ARG A 170 -3.47 5.22 2.06
CA ARG A 170 -4.50 5.56 3.05
C ARG A 170 -5.53 4.45 3.27
N TYR A 171 -5.91 3.73 2.22
CA TYR A 171 -6.83 2.60 2.34
C TYR A 171 -6.28 1.48 3.24
N GLN A 172 -5.00 1.17 3.10
CA GLN A 172 -4.33 0.14 3.90
C GLN A 172 -4.10 0.62 5.33
N GLU A 173 -3.69 1.89 5.48
CA GLU A 173 -3.52 2.53 6.79
C GLU A 173 -4.81 2.52 7.60
N LEU A 174 -5.94 2.89 6.99
CA LEU A 174 -7.26 2.82 7.63
C LEU A 174 -7.62 1.41 8.08
N LYS A 175 -7.32 0.39 7.27
CA LYS A 175 -7.57 -1.01 7.63
C LYS A 175 -6.76 -1.44 8.85
N ILE A 176 -5.51 -0.97 8.95
CA ILE A 176 -4.65 -1.20 10.13
C ILE A 176 -5.17 -0.42 11.35
N GLU A 177 -5.56 0.84 11.15
CA GLU A 177 -6.10 1.71 12.20
C GLU A 177 -7.37 1.14 12.82
N ILE A 178 -8.33 0.71 11.98
CA ILE A 178 -9.57 0.05 12.42
C ILE A 178 -9.25 -1.16 13.28
N LYS A 179 -8.38 -2.06 12.81
CA LYS A 179 -8.01 -3.28 13.56
C LYS A 179 -7.39 -2.96 14.92
N LYS A 180 -6.56 -1.91 15.00
CA LYS A 180 -5.97 -1.44 16.28
C LYS A 180 -7.05 -0.89 17.21
N LEU A 181 -7.96 -0.08 16.69
CA LEU A 181 -9.05 0.52 17.46
C LEU A 181 -10.03 -0.53 17.97
N GLU A 182 -10.39 -1.53 17.16
CA GLU A 182 -11.20 -2.68 17.58
C GLU A 182 -10.56 -3.40 18.78
N GLY A 183 -9.25 -3.69 18.71
CA GLY A 183 -8.53 -4.31 19.82
C GLY A 183 -8.51 -3.45 21.09
N HIS A 184 -8.40 -2.12 20.96
CA HIS A 184 -8.46 -1.21 22.11
C HIS A 184 -9.87 -1.13 22.72
N VAL A 185 -10.91 -1.11 21.89
CA VAL A 185 -12.32 -1.13 22.36
C VAL A 185 -12.58 -2.41 23.14
N GLU A 186 -12.22 -3.58 22.58
CA GLU A 186 -12.41 -4.87 23.24
C GLU A 186 -11.62 -4.98 24.56
N TYR A 187 -10.42 -4.39 24.62
CA TYR A 187 -9.64 -4.32 25.85
C TYR A 187 -10.33 -3.48 26.94
N GLU A 188 -10.79 -2.28 26.60
CA GLU A 188 -11.47 -1.38 27.55
C GLU A 188 -12.83 -1.96 28.02
N GLU A 189 -13.60 -2.57 27.12
CA GLU A 189 -14.86 -3.25 27.47
C GLU A 189 -14.63 -4.38 28.48
N ARG A 190 -13.61 -5.23 28.26
CA ARG A 190 -13.23 -6.29 29.21
C ARG A 190 -12.76 -5.74 30.56
N ARG A 191 -12.09 -4.59 30.57
CA ARG A 191 -11.64 -3.92 31.81
C ARG A 191 -12.80 -3.31 32.60
N CYS A 192 -13.86 -2.89 31.92
CA CYS A 192 -15.09 -2.38 32.54
C CYS A 192 -15.96 -3.50 33.13
N THR A 193 -16.10 -4.64 32.45
CA THR A 193 -16.95 -5.76 32.91
C THR A 193 -16.36 -6.52 34.11
N LYS A 194 -15.03 -6.71 34.17
CA LYS A 194 -14.36 -7.43 35.28
C LYS A 194 -14.53 -6.78 36.66
N LYS A 195 -14.93 -5.50 36.75
CA LYS A 195 -15.19 -4.83 38.03
C LYS A 195 -16.57 -5.14 38.62
N ASN A 196 -17.52 -5.66 37.84
CA ASN A 196 -18.89 -5.94 38.29
C ASN A 196 -19.09 -7.34 38.87
N VAL A 197 -18.07 -8.20 38.88
CA VAL A 197 -18.17 -9.62 39.30
C VAL A 197 -17.67 -9.86 40.73
N ARG A 198 -17.18 -8.83 41.44
CA ARG A 198 -16.68 -8.93 42.83
C ARG A 198 -17.60 -8.29 43.86
N ARG A 199 -18.92 -8.45 43.72
CA ARG A 199 -19.90 -8.06 44.75
C ARG A 199 -20.66 -9.29 45.23
#